data_AF-A0A8T5AUV0-F1
#
_entry.id   AF-A0A8T5AUV0-F1
#
_cell.length_a   1.000
_cell.length_b   1.000
_cell.length_c   1.000
_cell.angle_alpha   90.00
_cell.angle_beta   90.00
_cell.angle_gamma   90.00
#
_symmetry.space_group_name_H-M   'P 1'
#
loop_
_entity.id
_entity.type
_entity.pdbx_description
1 polymer ?
#
loop_
_entity_poly.entity_id
_entity_poly.type
_entity_poly.pdbx_seq_one_letter_code
_entity_poly.pdbx_strand_id
1 'polypeptide(L)' 'MKIWEKIIPRPRSHFIQVKCPDCGNEQATFSHAASIVRCNICGAVLAEPTGGKANIRGEIVAKFE' A
#
# COMPACT_ATOMS: atom_id res chain seq x y z
N MET A 1 2.23 -13.81 -25.07
CA MET A 1 3.04 -13.08 -24.08
C MET A 1 4.13 -12.31 -24.82
N LYS A 2 4.12 -10.97 -24.76
CA LYS A 2 4.97 -10.13 -25.62
C LYS A 2 6.40 -10.15 -25.09
N ILE A 3 7.38 -10.46 -25.96
CA ILE A 3 8.81 -10.63 -25.64
C ILE A 3 9.41 -9.46 -24.83
N TRP A 4 8.85 -8.27 -25.04
CA TRP A 4 9.24 -7.01 -24.44
C TRP A 4 9.02 -6.93 -22.92
N GLU A 5 8.01 -7.61 -22.36
CA GLU A 5 7.74 -7.63 -20.91
C GLU A 5 8.78 -8.42 -20.11
N LYS A 6 9.49 -9.35 -20.77
CA LYS A 6 10.57 -10.13 -20.15
C LYS A 6 11.91 -9.38 -20.19
N ILE A 7 12.07 -8.42 -21.10
CA ILE A 7 13.30 -7.65 -21.31
C ILE A 7 13.34 -6.43 -20.38
N ILE A 8 12.21 -5.74 -20.20
CA ILE A 8 12.11 -4.55 -19.37
C ILE A 8 11.41 -4.91 -18.05
N PRO A 9 12.14 -5.07 -16.93
CA PRO A 9 11.53 -5.39 -15.65
C PRO A 9 10.70 -4.22 -15.16
N ARG A 10 9.43 -4.49 -14.80
CA ARG A 10 8.55 -3.52 -14.13
C ARG A 10 8.47 -3.81 -12.63
N PRO A 11 8.34 -2.77 -11.79
CA PRO A 11 8.09 -2.97 -10.37
C PRO A 11 6.76 -3.70 -10.17
N ARG A 12 6.73 -4.63 -9.21
CA ARG A 12 5.49 -5.32 -8.77
C ARG A 12 4.75 -4.55 -7.68
N SER A 13 5.29 -3.39 -7.31
CA SER A 13 4.83 -2.54 -6.22
C SER A 13 4.08 -1.35 -6.78
N HIS A 14 2.98 -1.02 -6.13
CA HIS A 14 2.08 0.06 -6.51
C HIS A 14 1.72 0.90 -5.29
N PHE A 15 1.19 2.10 -5.52
CA PHE A 15 0.60 2.93 -4.47
C PHE A 15 -0.86 2.53 -4.28
N ILE A 16 -1.33 2.63 -3.04
CA ILE A 16 -2.70 2.29 -2.67
C ILE A 16 -3.28 3.40 -1.80
N GLN A 17 -4.57 3.63 -1.91
CA GLN A 17 -5.31 4.51 -1.00
C GLN A 17 -6.01 3.64 0.02
N VAL A 18 -5.67 3.82 1.29
CA VAL A 18 -6.23 3.07 2.42
C VAL A 18 -7.12 4.00 3.22
N LYS A 19 -8.36 3.58 3.46
CA LYS A 19 -9.27 4.24 4.38
C LYS A 19 -9.12 3.65 5.78
N CYS A 20 -8.88 4.53 6.74
CA CYS A 20 -8.76 4.19 8.14
C CYS A 20 -10.12 3.77 8.70
N PRO A 21 -10.23 2.59 9.34
CA PRO A 21 -11.48 2.14 9.94
C PRO A 21 -11.89 2.97 11.16
N ASP A 22 -10.92 3.56 11.88
CA ASP A 22 -11.19 4.26 13.14
C ASP A 22 -11.65 5.72 12.96
N CYS A 23 -11.12 6.43 11.96
CA CYS A 23 -11.41 7.86 11.75
C CYS A 23 -11.93 8.20 10.36
N GLY A 24 -12.06 7.20 9.47
CA GLY A 24 -12.53 7.41 8.09
C GLY A 24 -11.54 8.16 7.19
N ASN A 25 -10.35 8.51 7.69
CA ASN A 25 -9.33 9.21 6.91
C ASN A 25 -8.82 8.34 5.76
N GLU A 26 -8.69 8.93 4.58
CA GLU A 26 -8.06 8.28 3.43
C GLU A 26 -6.60 8.70 3.34
N GLN A 27 -5.72 7.71 3.23
CA GLN A 27 -4.27 7.93 3.17
C GLN A 27 -3.65 7.11 2.05
N ALA A 28 -2.84 7.78 1.22
CA ALA A 28 -2.00 7.10 0.24
C ALA A 28 -0.82 6.40 0.95
N THR A 29 -0.69 5.10 0.72
CA THR A 29 0.34 4.23 1.30
C THR A 29 0.97 3.38 0.20
N PHE A 30 2.17 2.85 0.46
CA PHE A 30 2.85 1.95 -0.47
C PHE A 30 2.50 0.48 -0.20
N SER A 31 2.25 -0.29 -1.26
CA SER A 31 1.90 -1.73 -1.14
C SER A 31 2.96 -2.59 -0.46
N HIS A 32 4.24 -2.22 -0.56
CA HIS A 32 5.37 -2.92 0.06
C HIS A 32 6.07 -2.00 1.08
N ALA A 33 5.28 -1.39 1.97
CA ALA A 33 5.82 -0.54 3.02
C ALA A 33 6.83 -1.31 3.89
N ALA A 34 8.03 -0.74 4.03
CA ALA A 34 9.12 -1.30 4.85
C ALA A 34 9.09 -0.80 6.31
N SER A 35 8.21 0.15 6.61
CA SER A 35 8.01 0.73 7.94
C SER A 35 6.54 0.65 8.36
N ILE A 36 6.29 0.80 9.66
CA ILE A 36 4.92 0.89 10.20
C ILE A 36 4.31 2.21 9.73
N VAL A 37 3.20 2.10 9.01
CA VAL A 37 2.44 3.26 8.51
C VAL A 37 1.33 3.56 9.51
N ARG A 38 1.35 4.79 10.04
CA ARG A 38 0.33 5.29 10.97
C ARG A 38 -0.59 6.26 10.24
N CYS A 39 -1.86 6.24 10.64
CA CYS A 39 -2.82 7.24 10.20
C CYS A 39 -2.40 8.63 10.67
N ASN A 40 -2.39 9.61 9.77
CA ASN A 40 -1.99 10.99 10.10
C ASN A 40 -2.97 11.70 11.06
N ILE A 41 -4.19 11.18 11.24
CA ILE A 41 -5.22 11.81 12.08
C ILE A 41 -5.30 11.15 13.45
N CYS A 42 -5.59 9.84 13.51
CA CYS A 42 -5.79 9.12 14.77
C CYS A 42 -4.54 8.40 15.30
N GLY A 43 -3.45 8.33 14.52
CA GLY A 43 -2.23 7.60 14.90
C GLY A 43 -2.35 6.06 14.88
N ALA A 44 -3.52 5.52 14.52
CA ALA A 44 -3.74 4.08 14.39
C ALA A 44 -2.84 3.46 13.32
N VAL A 45 -2.48 2.19 13.49
CA VAL A 45 -1.61 1.46 12.55
C VAL A 45 -2.43 1.05 11.32
N LEU A 46 -2.07 1.58 10.15
CA LEU A 46 -2.73 1.30 8.88
C LEU A 46 -2.03 0.19 8.08
N ALA A 47 -0.70 0.13 8.15
CA ALA A 47 0.07 -0.93 7.52
C ALA A 47 1.25 -1.37 8.37
N GLU A 48 1.47 -2.67 8.44
CA GLU A 48 2.65 -3.28 9.09
C GLU A 48 3.59 -3.85 8.03
N PRO A 49 4.91 -3.61 8.16
CA PRO A 49 5.87 -4.12 7.21
C PRO A 49 6.00 -5.63 7.33
N THR A 50 6.13 -6.30 6.19
CA THR A 50 6.45 -7.74 6.11
C THR A 50 7.62 -7.93 5.12
N GLY A 51 8.05 -9.17 4.88
CA GLY A 51 9.08 -9.47 3.87
C GLY A 51 8.68 -9.17 2.42
N GLY A 52 7.41 -8.81 2.17
CA GLY A 52 6.91 -8.49 0.83
C GLY A 52 5.82 -7.42 0.88
N LYS A 53 4.58 -7.81 0.55
CA LYS A 53 3.45 -6.89 0.64
C LYS A 53 3.16 -6.56 2.10
N ALA A 54 3.04 -5.28 2.41
CA ALA A 54 2.69 -4.83 3.75
C ALA A 54 1.31 -5.37 4.14
N ASN A 55 1.15 -5.70 5.42
CA ASN A 55 -0.13 -6.13 5.97
C ASN A 55 -0.99 -4.88 6.23
N ILE A 56 -2.06 -4.70 5.46
CA ILE A 56 -2.90 -3.49 5.50
C ILE A 56 -4.12 -3.79 6.39
N ARG A 57 -4.31 -3.00 7.44
CA ARG A 57 -5.40 -3.16 8.43
C ARG A 57 -6.66 -2.35 8.08
N GLY A 58 -6.60 -1.50 7.07
CA GLY A 58 -7.72 -0.68 6.60
C GLY A 58 -8.30 -1.16 5.26
N GLU A 59 -9.33 -0.47 4.79
CA GLU A 59 -9.98 -0.76 3.51
C GLU A 59 -9.19 -0.11 2.35
N ILE A 60 -8.91 -0.85 1.28
CA ILE A 60 -8.23 -0.31 0.09
C ILE A 60 -9.28 0.27 -0.85
N VAL A 61 -9.31 1.59 -0.97
CA VAL A 61 -10.27 2.33 -1.80
C VAL A 61 -9.80 2.40 -3.25
N ALA A 62 -8.51 2.63 -3.46
CA ALA A 62 -7.93 2.78 -4.79
C ALA A 62 -6.55 2.14 -4.88
N LYS A 63 -6.19 1.72 -6.10
CA LYS A 63 -4.84 1.29 -6.46
C LYS A 63 -4.37 2.21 -7.58
N PHE A 64 -3.21 2.82 -7.39
CA PHE A 64 -2.56 3.66 -8.37
C PHE A 64 -1.42 2.86 -9.01
N GLU A 65 -1.59 2.52 -10.29
CA GLU A 65 -0.59 1.85 -11.12
C GLU A 65 0.41 2.81 -11.73
#